data_AF-A0A158EL61-F1
#
_entry.id   AF-A0A158EL61-F1
#
_cell.length_a   1.000
_cell.length_b   1.000
_cell.length_c   1.000
_cell.angle_alpha   90.00
_cell.angle_beta   90.00
_cell.angle_gamma   90.00
#
_symmetry.space_group_name_H-M   'P 1'
#
loop_
_entity.id
_entity.type
_entity.pdbx_description
1 polymer ?
#
loop_
_entity_poly.entity_id
_entity_poly.type
_entity_poly.pdbx_seq_one_letter_code
_entity_poly.pdbx_strand_id
1 'polypeptide(L)'
;MNVTKFNSDFNFSVSPNIYKDAFLSTSGKEGKKPYRNGPLGDITSFRNTQDKARIKLLSAAMYKAPVCSHLELDITNVPESERTDVFTHVLRQASKLPPVDRQNSLKRMVVDIGRLPEANRISAFHNILEQTRELPLDARSDLLRSLSLELLCLPENDTSTTSLFNLMLEQARELPLDARADVLASLATFIRHLPESEQGSAFDSMLTQTHELPPEARLIPSARLAYVIRRLPEVGRTAAFKRVLEQTRELPCMGDEEPLSPLAASIHRLPEADRTGAFYSVLAQIVKLPRHAVPFVMNSLKTAITSLPEAHRAAATDSMVDSLPGADRATTTRLKKLGALSSNLLRYTFSFLWDKETPLQEIKNKKISTAFNQSRLSVEKDDLLYLLQHFPKQAQRVLALFGSAEIHLVNELASAAPYKFGELTTNHKYYELMSAQAVADVVKAARVQTAVKILETLEQKKLADVMELVPPERFHALFYLNERFAANILGSVKISDREKFLKLFSSGSRKLIERFIGVGGHDQG
;
A
#
# COMPACT_ATOMS: atom_id res chain seq x y z
N MET A 1 10.74 24.54 8.31
CA MET A 1 9.45 23.81 8.45
C MET A 1 9.74 22.33 8.27
N ASN A 2 9.54 21.51 9.30
CA ASN A 2 9.67 20.05 9.19
C ASN A 2 8.31 19.47 8.84
N VAL A 3 8.19 18.84 7.68
CA VAL A 3 6.98 18.11 7.27
C VAL A 3 7.10 16.67 7.81
N THR A 4 6.30 16.35 8.82
CA THR A 4 6.17 14.99 9.34
C THR A 4 5.44 14.11 8.33
N LYS A 5 6.12 13.07 7.81
CA LYS A 5 5.48 12.03 7.00
C LYS A 5 4.43 11.28 7.82
N PHE A 6 3.17 11.34 7.39
CA PHE A 6 2.16 10.35 7.78
C PHE A 6 2.32 9.09 6.91
N ASN A 7 2.37 7.91 7.53
CA ASN A 7 2.27 6.64 6.82
C ASN A 7 0.79 6.32 6.56
N SER A 8 0.43 6.07 5.31
CA SER A 8 -0.96 5.89 4.84
C SER A 8 -1.44 4.43 4.77
N ASP A 9 -0.82 3.52 5.54
CA ASP A 9 -1.18 2.08 5.55
C ASP A 9 -2.22 1.74 6.62
N PHE A 10 -3.48 2.11 6.38
CA PHE A 10 -4.63 1.60 7.16
C PHE A 10 -5.73 1.05 6.26
N ASN A 11 -5.57 -0.22 5.86
CA ASN A 11 -6.62 -1.03 5.26
C ASN A 11 -7.58 -1.54 6.36
N PHE A 12 -8.58 -0.74 6.74
CA PHE A 12 -9.65 -1.18 7.63
C PHE A 12 -10.62 -2.13 6.90
N SER A 13 -10.32 -3.43 6.96
CA SER A 13 -11.31 -4.49 6.79
C SER A 13 -11.99 -4.77 8.13
N VAL A 14 -12.84 -3.85 8.61
CA VAL A 14 -13.72 -4.12 9.76
C VAL A 14 -14.77 -5.14 9.30
N SER A 15 -14.67 -6.36 9.81
CA SER A 15 -15.66 -7.42 9.58
C SER A 15 -16.84 -7.23 10.56
N PRO A 16 -18.09 -7.01 10.10
CA PRO A 16 -19.19 -6.62 11.01
C PRO A 16 -19.71 -7.71 11.96
N ASN A 17 -19.21 -8.95 11.89
CA ASN A 17 -19.83 -10.13 12.53
C ASN A 17 -18.87 -10.88 13.47
N ILE A 18 -18.61 -10.35 14.67
CA ILE A 18 -17.87 -11.08 15.74
C ILE A 18 -18.69 -11.21 17.06
N TYR A 19 -19.89 -10.63 17.14
CA TYR A 19 -20.69 -10.60 18.38
C TYR A 19 -21.96 -11.50 18.42
N LYS A 20 -22.03 -12.59 17.64
CA LYS A 20 -23.23 -13.49 17.65
C LYS A 20 -23.01 -14.97 18.03
N ASP A 21 -21.83 -15.55 17.88
CA ASP A 21 -21.65 -17.02 17.98
C ASP A 21 -20.98 -17.52 19.27
N ALA A 22 -21.23 -16.87 20.40
CA ALA A 22 -20.61 -17.21 21.70
C ALA A 22 -21.61 -17.49 22.84
N PHE A 23 -22.79 -18.07 22.56
CA PHE A 23 -23.74 -18.44 23.65
C PHE A 23 -24.65 -19.66 23.38
N LEU A 24 -24.20 -20.69 22.66
CA LEU A 24 -24.90 -21.98 22.56
C LEU A 24 -23.95 -23.19 22.56
N SER A 25 -23.61 -23.72 23.74
CA SER A 25 -23.43 -25.17 23.99
C SER A 25 -22.96 -25.44 25.43
N THR A 26 -23.83 -26.02 26.26
CA THR A 26 -23.51 -27.08 27.26
C THR A 26 -24.78 -27.50 27.99
N SER A 27 -25.59 -28.35 27.35
CA SER A 27 -26.75 -28.98 27.98
C SER A 27 -26.41 -30.37 28.51
N GLY A 28 -26.49 -30.58 29.82
CA GLY A 28 -26.27 -31.91 30.42
C GLY A 28 -26.60 -32.01 31.91
N LYS A 29 -27.78 -32.56 32.22
CA LYS A 29 -28.16 -33.49 33.33
C LYS A 29 -27.38 -33.37 34.67
N GLU A 30 -27.96 -33.22 35.87
CA GLU A 30 -29.33 -33.32 36.44
C GLU A 30 -29.33 -32.64 37.86
N GLY A 31 -30.42 -32.44 38.63
CA GLY A 31 -31.83 -32.87 38.57
C GLY A 31 -32.59 -32.56 39.89
N LYS A 32 -33.64 -33.34 40.24
CA LYS A 32 -34.42 -33.37 41.51
C LYS A 32 -35.30 -32.15 41.92
N LYS A 33 -36.58 -32.23 41.48
CA LYS A 33 -37.88 -31.99 42.19
C LYS A 33 -38.20 -30.64 42.91
N PRO A 34 -39.50 -30.26 42.99
CA PRO A 34 -39.90 -28.86 43.14
C PRO A 34 -40.30 -28.44 44.58
N TYR A 35 -40.27 -27.12 44.83
CA TYR A 35 -40.95 -26.49 45.96
C TYR A 35 -42.08 -25.56 45.51
N ARG A 36 -43.03 -25.33 46.43
CA ARG A 36 -44.38 -24.79 46.18
C ARG A 36 -44.44 -23.33 45.71
N ASN A 37 -45.53 -23.04 45.00
CA ASN A 37 -46.04 -21.70 44.70
C ASN A 37 -46.16 -20.82 45.94
N GLY A 38 -45.69 -19.57 45.82
CA GLY A 38 -46.11 -18.41 46.60
C GLY A 38 -46.50 -17.29 45.63
N PRO A 39 -47.43 -16.37 45.98
CA PRO A 39 -47.96 -15.41 45.03
C PRO A 39 -46.92 -14.34 44.63
N LEU A 40 -46.94 -13.93 43.36
CA LEU A 40 -46.14 -12.79 42.91
C LEU A 40 -46.64 -11.51 43.57
N GLY A 41 -45.82 -10.94 44.45
CA GLY A 41 -45.89 -9.52 44.78
C GLY A 41 -45.38 -8.68 43.61
N ASP A 42 -46.02 -7.53 43.38
CA ASP A 42 -45.67 -6.61 42.30
C ASP A 42 -44.31 -5.92 42.57
N ILE A 43 -43.30 -6.26 41.78
CA ILE A 43 -41.91 -5.78 41.92
C ILE A 43 -41.65 -4.52 41.04
N THR A 44 -42.65 -4.02 40.30
CA THR A 44 -42.45 -2.89 39.37
C THR A 44 -42.20 -1.53 40.03
N SER A 45 -42.50 -1.38 41.32
CA SER A 45 -42.49 -0.08 42.02
C SER A 45 -41.16 0.32 42.70
N PHE A 46 -40.24 -0.61 42.96
CA PHE A 46 -39.10 -0.37 43.88
C PHE A 46 -37.76 0.07 43.25
N ARG A 47 -37.55 -0.04 41.93
CA ARG A 47 -36.25 0.33 41.31
C ARG A 47 -36.02 1.84 41.20
N ASN A 48 -37.06 2.61 40.87
CA ASN A 48 -36.95 4.00 40.42
C ASN A 48 -36.36 4.97 41.48
N THR A 49 -36.51 4.69 42.78
CA THR A 49 -35.96 5.55 43.85
C THR A 49 -34.47 5.27 44.15
N GLN A 50 -34.03 4.02 44.07
CA GLN A 50 -32.64 3.64 44.35
C GLN A 50 -31.71 4.06 43.21
N ASP A 51 -32.17 3.93 41.96
CA ASP A 51 -31.41 4.33 40.78
C ASP A 51 -31.27 5.87 40.71
N LYS A 52 -32.35 6.61 41.03
CA LYS A 52 -32.28 8.08 41.22
C LYS A 52 -31.31 8.49 42.32
N ALA A 53 -31.24 7.75 43.43
CA ALA A 53 -30.27 8.01 44.48
C ALA A 53 -28.83 7.75 44.00
N ARG A 54 -28.60 6.74 43.16
CA ARG A 54 -27.30 6.39 42.59
C ARG A 54 -26.81 7.40 41.54
N ILE A 55 -27.68 7.83 40.63
CA ILE A 55 -27.40 8.94 39.68
C ILE A 55 -27.12 10.23 40.46
N LYS A 56 -27.89 10.50 41.53
CA LYS A 56 -27.65 11.67 42.41
C LYS A 56 -26.31 11.56 43.12
N LEU A 57 -25.90 10.39 43.59
CA LEU A 57 -24.60 10.13 44.22
C LEU A 57 -23.42 10.30 43.23
N LEU A 58 -23.53 9.75 42.02
CA LEU A 58 -22.54 9.94 40.96
C LEU A 58 -22.42 11.43 40.59
N SER A 59 -23.55 12.11 40.37
CA SER A 59 -23.53 13.56 40.12
C SER A 59 -22.92 14.35 41.29
N ALA A 60 -23.23 14.00 42.54
CA ALA A 60 -22.70 14.67 43.73
C ALA A 60 -21.20 14.42 43.95
N ALA A 61 -20.68 13.26 43.53
CA ALA A 61 -19.25 13.00 43.49
C ALA A 61 -18.56 13.86 42.41
N MET A 62 -19.14 13.95 41.22
CA MET A 62 -18.65 14.82 40.14
C MET A 62 -18.70 16.30 40.51
N TYR A 63 -19.72 16.75 41.25
CA TYR A 63 -19.88 18.13 41.74
C TYR A 63 -18.88 18.55 42.83
N LYS A 64 -18.11 17.62 43.43
CA LYS A 64 -17.16 17.91 44.52
C LYS A 64 -15.68 17.89 44.11
N ALA A 65 -15.35 17.49 42.90
CA ALA A 65 -13.97 17.51 42.39
C ALA A 65 -13.61 18.91 41.86
N PRO A 66 -12.61 19.63 42.41
CA PRO A 66 -12.31 21.01 42.00
C PRO A 66 -11.68 21.20 40.60
N VAL A 67 -11.59 20.16 39.77
CA VAL A 67 -10.94 20.23 38.45
C VAL A 67 -11.78 19.46 37.42
N CYS A 68 -12.33 20.18 36.43
CA CYS A 68 -13.24 19.63 35.42
C CYS A 68 -12.55 18.75 34.35
N SER A 69 -11.22 18.56 34.43
CA SER A 69 -10.46 17.63 33.58
C SER A 69 -10.90 16.16 33.70
N HIS A 70 -11.55 15.81 34.82
CA HIS A 70 -11.93 14.44 35.17
C HIS A 70 -13.41 14.12 34.97
N LEU A 71 -14.05 14.68 33.93
CA LEU A 71 -15.26 14.08 33.33
C LEU A 71 -14.91 12.79 32.56
N GLU A 72 -14.18 11.89 33.21
CA GLU A 72 -13.81 10.56 32.72
C GLU A 72 -14.86 9.55 33.17
N LEU A 73 -16.07 9.75 32.68
CA LEU A 73 -17.12 8.76 32.80
C LEU A 73 -16.94 7.72 31.69
N ASP A 74 -16.51 6.52 32.06
CA ASP A 74 -16.59 5.37 31.16
C ASP A 74 -18.05 4.85 31.13
N ILE A 75 -18.79 5.25 30.10
CA ILE A 75 -20.21 4.89 29.90
C ILE A 75 -20.43 3.38 29.78
N THR A 76 -19.40 2.57 29.53
CA THR A 76 -19.55 1.11 29.46
C THR A 76 -19.96 0.51 30.81
N ASN A 77 -19.53 1.13 31.91
CA ASN A 77 -19.87 0.74 33.29
C ASN A 77 -21.27 1.23 33.74
N VAL A 78 -21.94 2.06 32.93
CA VAL A 78 -23.31 2.51 33.17
C VAL A 78 -24.29 1.50 32.56
N PRO A 79 -25.32 1.05 33.30
CA PRO A 79 -26.38 0.19 32.77
C PRO A 79 -27.02 0.80 31.52
N GLU A 80 -27.31 -0.01 30.50
CA GLU A 80 -27.79 0.47 29.19
C GLU A 80 -29.01 1.39 29.30
N SER A 81 -29.94 1.08 30.21
CA SER A 81 -31.13 1.88 30.53
C SER A 81 -30.85 3.27 31.11
N GLU A 82 -29.66 3.49 31.70
CA GLU A 82 -29.25 4.77 32.31
C GLU A 82 -28.32 5.58 31.40
N ARG A 83 -27.72 4.97 30.36
CA ARG A 83 -26.68 5.59 29.53
C ARG A 83 -27.11 6.92 28.92
N THR A 84 -28.34 7.00 28.40
CA THR A 84 -28.87 8.22 27.78
C THR A 84 -29.02 9.37 28.78
N ASP A 85 -29.53 9.09 29.98
CA ASP A 85 -29.71 10.10 31.03
C ASP A 85 -28.36 10.63 31.53
N VAL A 86 -27.40 9.71 31.74
CA VAL A 86 -26.06 10.07 32.20
C VAL A 86 -25.30 10.83 31.11
N PHE A 87 -25.35 10.39 29.85
CA PHE A 87 -24.77 11.11 28.71
C PHE A 87 -25.36 12.52 28.59
N THR A 88 -26.69 12.66 28.63
CA THR A 88 -27.38 13.96 28.57
C THR A 88 -26.98 14.85 29.74
N HIS A 89 -26.79 14.28 30.93
CA HIS A 89 -26.28 15.02 32.09
C HIS A 89 -24.87 15.55 31.85
N VAL A 90 -23.93 14.70 31.40
CA VAL A 90 -22.53 15.08 31.13
C VAL A 90 -22.47 16.15 30.04
N LEU A 91 -23.24 16.00 28.96
CA LEU A 91 -23.30 16.95 27.84
C LEU A 91 -23.73 18.36 28.28
N ARG A 92 -24.63 18.43 29.26
CA ARG A 92 -25.13 19.67 29.87
C ARG A 92 -24.16 20.26 30.92
N GLN A 93 -23.20 19.49 31.43
CA GLN A 93 -22.08 20.08 32.19
C GLN A 93 -20.97 20.54 31.26
N ALA A 94 -20.65 19.77 30.21
CA ALA A 94 -19.67 20.14 29.18
C ALA A 94 -19.98 21.51 28.55
N SER A 95 -21.25 21.80 28.25
CA SER A 95 -21.68 23.11 27.72
C SER A 95 -21.37 24.31 28.62
N LYS A 96 -21.12 24.10 29.92
CA LYS A 96 -20.76 25.16 30.88
C LYS A 96 -19.25 25.37 31.03
N LEU A 97 -18.45 24.47 30.45
CA LEU A 97 -17.00 24.54 30.55
C LEU A 97 -16.42 25.60 29.60
N PRO A 98 -15.22 26.14 29.92
CA PRO A 98 -14.43 26.92 28.97
C PRO A 98 -14.19 26.15 27.65
N PRO A 99 -13.97 26.83 26.52
CA PRO A 99 -13.94 26.17 25.20
C PRO A 99 -12.97 24.98 25.07
N VAL A 100 -11.80 25.04 25.68
CA VAL A 100 -10.79 23.97 25.64
C VAL A 100 -11.25 22.73 26.42
N ASP A 101 -11.74 22.92 27.65
CA ASP A 101 -12.26 21.84 28.49
C ASP A 101 -13.56 21.24 27.91
N ARG A 102 -14.39 22.09 27.28
CA ARG A 102 -15.57 21.69 26.52
C ARG A 102 -15.18 20.80 25.33
N GLN A 103 -14.22 21.22 24.50
CA GLN A 103 -13.74 20.43 23.36
C GLN A 103 -13.27 19.04 23.81
N ASN A 104 -12.43 18.97 24.85
CA ASN A 104 -11.92 17.70 25.38
C ASN A 104 -13.04 16.80 25.91
N SER A 105 -14.03 17.38 26.60
CA SER A 105 -15.20 16.65 27.09
C SER A 105 -16.06 16.12 25.93
N LEU A 106 -16.41 16.98 24.96
CA LEU A 106 -17.20 16.58 23.79
C LEU A 106 -16.49 15.50 22.95
N LYS A 107 -15.17 15.62 22.73
CA LYS A 107 -14.37 14.63 21.97
C LYS A 107 -14.38 13.24 22.59
N ARG A 108 -14.44 13.15 23.94
CA ARG A 108 -14.67 11.87 24.65
C ARG A 108 -16.09 11.35 24.41
N MET A 109 -17.09 12.22 24.56
CA MET A 109 -18.51 11.86 24.38
C MET A 109 -18.85 11.42 22.95
N VAL A 110 -18.14 11.90 21.93
CA VAL A 110 -18.29 11.45 20.55
C VAL A 110 -18.09 9.93 20.45
N VAL A 111 -17.04 9.38 21.06
CA VAL A 111 -16.76 7.93 21.10
C VAL A 111 -17.84 7.13 21.86
N ASP A 112 -18.57 7.79 22.76
CA ASP A 112 -19.65 7.17 23.52
C ASP A 112 -20.98 7.10 22.76
N ILE A 113 -21.14 7.78 21.61
CA ILE A 113 -22.38 7.75 20.81
C ILE A 113 -22.73 6.31 20.41
N GLY A 114 -21.77 5.54 19.90
CA GLY A 114 -21.98 4.14 19.54
C GLY A 114 -22.36 3.21 20.70
N ARG A 115 -22.16 3.64 21.95
CA ARG A 115 -22.46 2.88 23.18
C ARG A 115 -23.86 3.17 23.74
N LEU A 116 -24.56 4.17 23.20
CA LEU A 116 -25.94 4.49 23.54
C LEU A 116 -26.92 3.53 22.87
N PRO A 117 -28.13 3.33 23.43
CA PRO A 117 -29.23 2.66 22.76
C PRO A 117 -29.54 3.36 21.42
N GLU A 118 -29.77 2.59 20.36
CA GLU A 118 -29.86 3.07 18.98
C GLU A 118 -30.80 4.26 18.80
N ALA A 119 -32.00 4.19 19.39
CA ALA A 119 -33.02 5.25 19.35
C ALA A 119 -32.56 6.62 19.92
N ASN A 120 -31.46 6.68 20.66
CA ASN A 120 -30.92 7.90 21.26
C ASN A 120 -29.70 8.47 20.52
N ARG A 121 -29.10 7.72 19.58
CA ARG A 121 -27.83 8.10 18.95
C ARG A 121 -27.92 9.34 18.09
N ILE A 122 -28.98 9.48 17.30
CA ILE A 122 -29.24 10.66 16.45
C ILE A 122 -29.34 11.93 17.31
N SER A 123 -30.13 11.90 18.39
CA SER A 123 -30.28 13.04 19.31
C SER A 123 -28.98 13.38 20.04
N ALA A 124 -28.22 12.36 20.47
CA ALA A 124 -26.92 12.54 21.09
C ALA A 124 -25.90 13.19 20.14
N PHE A 125 -25.82 12.70 18.90
CA PHE A 125 -24.96 13.24 17.85
C PHE A 125 -25.34 14.69 17.52
N HIS A 126 -26.63 14.96 17.30
CA HIS A 126 -27.16 16.30 17.07
C HIS A 126 -26.74 17.29 18.17
N ASN A 127 -26.94 16.91 19.43
CA ASN A 127 -26.65 17.80 20.56
C ASN A 127 -25.14 18.07 20.74
N ILE A 128 -24.26 17.13 20.37
CA ILE A 128 -22.81 17.40 20.31
C ILE A 128 -22.48 18.30 19.11
N LEU A 129 -23.09 18.07 17.94
CA LEU A 129 -22.85 18.87 16.73
C LEU A 129 -23.28 20.34 16.91
N GLU A 130 -24.38 20.60 17.63
CA GLU A 130 -24.77 21.96 17.99
C GLU A 130 -23.75 22.62 18.95
N GLN A 131 -23.31 21.92 20.00
CA GLN A 131 -22.26 22.46 20.89
C GLN A 131 -20.89 22.62 20.19
N THR A 132 -20.63 21.83 19.16
CA THR A 132 -19.43 21.94 18.32
C THR A 132 -19.39 23.29 17.61
N ARG A 133 -20.55 23.82 17.19
CA ARG A 133 -20.67 25.14 16.57
C ARG A 133 -20.23 26.29 17.49
N GLU A 134 -20.42 26.16 18.80
CA GLU A 134 -20.00 27.17 19.78
C GLU A 134 -18.47 27.19 20.04
N LEU A 135 -17.71 26.21 19.52
CA LEU A 135 -16.26 26.15 19.70
C LEU A 135 -15.50 27.08 18.74
N PRO A 136 -14.29 27.55 19.13
CA PRO A 136 -13.31 28.15 18.23
C PRO A 136 -13.01 27.23 17.03
N LEU A 137 -12.69 27.82 15.88
CA LEU A 137 -12.58 27.09 14.60
C LEU A 137 -11.61 25.90 14.63
N ASP A 138 -10.45 26.05 15.27
CA ASP A 138 -9.46 24.96 15.41
C ASP A 138 -9.95 23.80 16.28
N ALA A 139 -10.75 24.12 17.32
CA ALA A 139 -11.37 23.12 18.18
C ALA A 139 -12.57 22.44 17.48
N ARG A 140 -13.28 23.20 16.64
CA ARG A 140 -14.44 22.75 15.87
C ARG A 140 -14.05 21.77 14.77
N SER A 141 -13.01 22.05 13.98
CA SER A 141 -12.55 21.17 12.90
C SER A 141 -12.15 19.78 13.42
N ASP A 142 -11.43 19.76 14.52
CA ASP A 142 -10.94 18.56 15.17
C ASP A 142 -12.10 17.68 15.70
N LEU A 143 -13.15 18.32 16.23
CA LEU A 143 -14.36 17.65 16.72
C LEU A 143 -15.30 17.20 15.59
N LEU A 144 -15.46 18.00 14.52
CA LEU A 144 -16.19 17.60 13.30
C LEU A 144 -15.53 16.40 12.63
N ARG A 145 -14.20 16.36 12.58
CA ARG A 145 -13.45 15.19 12.09
C ARG A 145 -13.75 13.95 12.94
N SER A 146 -13.74 14.05 14.27
CA SER A 146 -14.14 12.92 15.14
C SER A 146 -15.60 12.50 14.92
N LEU A 147 -16.54 13.44 14.86
CA LEU A 147 -17.96 13.17 14.58
C LEU A 147 -18.15 12.45 13.24
N SER A 148 -17.36 12.76 12.22
CA SER A 148 -17.52 12.17 10.88
C SER A 148 -17.22 10.67 10.85
N LEU A 149 -16.44 10.15 11.81
CA LEU A 149 -16.19 8.72 11.97
C LEU A 149 -17.37 8.03 12.68
N GLU A 150 -17.98 8.69 13.66
CA GLU A 150 -19.12 8.18 14.44
C GLU A 150 -20.46 8.25 13.70
N LEU A 151 -20.52 8.89 12.52
CA LEU A 151 -21.67 8.76 11.61
C LEU A 151 -21.97 7.28 11.30
N LEU A 152 -20.95 6.42 11.31
CA LEU A 152 -21.07 4.96 11.13
C LEU A 152 -21.81 4.24 12.27
N CYS A 153 -22.03 4.90 13.40
CA CYS A 153 -22.76 4.35 14.55
C CYS A 153 -24.24 4.76 14.58
N LEU A 154 -24.67 5.64 13.66
CA LEU A 154 -26.07 6.04 13.49
C LEU A 154 -26.86 4.95 12.73
N PRO A 155 -28.20 4.92 12.84
CA PRO A 155 -29.04 4.04 12.04
C PRO A 155 -28.80 4.24 10.53
N GLU A 156 -28.50 3.13 9.83
CA GLU A 156 -28.35 3.14 8.37
C GLU A 156 -29.70 3.44 7.70
N ASN A 157 -29.67 4.19 6.60
CA ASN A 157 -30.84 4.56 5.79
C ASN A 157 -31.90 5.47 6.47
N ASP A 158 -31.59 6.10 7.61
CA ASP A 158 -32.45 7.13 8.22
C ASP A 158 -32.24 8.51 7.55
N THR A 159 -33.34 9.21 7.24
CA THR A 159 -33.31 10.59 6.69
C THR A 159 -32.73 11.61 7.67
N SER A 160 -32.77 11.31 8.97
CA SER A 160 -32.11 12.07 10.04
C SER A 160 -30.59 11.99 9.93
N THR A 161 -30.05 10.84 9.51
CA THR A 161 -28.61 10.66 9.27
C THR A 161 -28.13 11.53 8.10
N THR A 162 -28.91 11.64 7.02
CA THR A 162 -28.66 12.60 5.93
C THR A 162 -28.72 14.05 6.42
N SER A 163 -29.69 14.37 7.29
CA SER A 163 -29.84 15.71 7.86
C SER A 163 -28.64 16.11 8.72
N LEU A 164 -28.10 15.18 9.52
CA LEU A 164 -26.87 15.38 10.29
C LEU A 164 -25.63 15.51 9.41
N PHE A 165 -25.50 14.69 8.35
CA PHE A 165 -24.44 14.83 7.35
C PHE A 165 -24.44 16.21 6.69
N ASN A 166 -25.61 16.70 6.29
CA ASN A 166 -25.76 18.04 5.69
C ASN A 166 -25.42 19.15 6.70
N LEU A 167 -25.83 19.03 7.97
CA LEU A 167 -25.48 19.98 9.01
C LEU A 167 -23.97 20.03 9.28
N MET A 168 -23.30 18.87 9.27
CA MET A 168 -21.83 18.81 9.35
C MET A 168 -21.15 19.45 8.14
N LEU A 169 -21.71 19.25 6.94
CA LEU A 169 -21.20 19.83 5.69
C LEU A 169 -21.34 21.36 5.68
N GLU A 170 -22.42 21.92 6.22
CA GLU A 170 -22.54 23.37 6.43
C GLU A 170 -21.58 23.89 7.52
N GLN A 171 -21.41 23.19 8.66
CA GLN A 171 -20.42 23.60 9.67
C GLN A 171 -18.97 23.52 9.16
N ALA A 172 -18.65 22.55 8.29
CA ALA A 172 -17.35 22.46 7.61
C ALA A 172 -17.09 23.69 6.72
N ARG A 173 -18.16 24.29 6.16
CA ARG A 173 -18.07 25.51 5.36
C ARG A 173 -17.57 26.73 6.16
N GLU A 174 -17.80 26.76 7.47
CA GLU A 174 -17.32 27.82 8.36
C GLU A 174 -15.83 27.67 8.77
N LEU A 175 -15.14 26.59 8.38
CA LEU A 175 -13.74 26.30 8.78
C LEU A 175 -12.67 26.96 7.88
N PRO A 176 -11.44 27.18 8.41
CA PRO A 176 -10.26 27.47 7.60
C PRO A 176 -10.02 26.42 6.51
N LEU A 177 -9.41 26.81 5.38
CA LEU A 177 -9.35 25.98 4.16
C LEU A 177 -8.73 24.59 4.37
N ASP A 178 -7.58 24.49 5.06
CA ASP A 178 -6.91 23.20 5.31
C ASP A 178 -7.77 22.30 6.23
N ALA A 179 -8.33 22.89 7.28
CA ALA A 179 -9.21 22.21 8.23
C ALA A 179 -10.54 21.78 7.60
N ARG A 180 -11.08 22.58 6.67
CA ARG A 180 -12.24 22.22 5.85
C ARG A 180 -11.90 21.00 4.98
N ALA A 181 -10.74 20.99 4.31
CA ALA A 181 -10.33 19.88 3.45
C ALA A 181 -10.27 18.54 4.20
N ASP A 182 -9.68 18.51 5.40
CA ASP A 182 -9.64 17.31 6.26
C ASP A 182 -11.04 16.80 6.62
N VAL A 183 -11.97 17.70 6.97
CA VAL A 183 -13.35 17.34 7.32
C VAL A 183 -14.12 16.86 6.09
N LEU A 184 -14.00 17.52 4.93
CA LEU A 184 -14.63 17.07 3.68
C LEU A 184 -14.08 15.70 3.23
N ALA A 185 -12.77 15.47 3.34
CA ALA A 185 -12.15 14.18 3.03
C ALA A 185 -12.70 13.05 3.92
N SER A 186 -12.92 13.32 5.20
CA SER A 186 -13.49 12.36 6.15
C SER A 186 -14.95 12.09 5.84
N LEU A 187 -15.77 13.14 5.72
CA LEU A 187 -17.20 13.06 5.39
C LEU A 187 -17.46 12.36 4.04
N ALA A 188 -16.64 12.58 3.01
CA ALA A 188 -16.79 11.92 1.72
C ALA A 188 -16.83 10.39 1.85
N THR A 189 -16.10 9.79 2.80
CA THR A 189 -16.11 8.33 3.02
C THR A 189 -17.45 7.79 3.51
N PHE A 190 -18.32 8.65 4.07
CA PHE A 190 -19.61 8.29 4.64
C PHE A 190 -20.75 8.28 3.61
N ILE A 191 -20.64 8.98 2.48
CA ILE A 191 -21.71 9.12 1.46
C ILE A 191 -22.33 7.76 1.06
N ARG A 192 -21.52 6.70 1.01
CA ARG A 192 -21.96 5.31 0.68
C ARG A 192 -22.90 4.65 1.70
N HIS A 193 -23.12 5.26 2.86
CA HIS A 193 -23.96 4.77 3.96
C HIS A 193 -25.25 5.59 4.12
N LEU A 194 -25.39 6.66 3.34
CA LEU A 194 -26.65 7.40 3.23
C LEU A 194 -27.69 6.59 2.43
N PRO A 195 -29.00 6.83 2.64
CA PRO A 195 -30.05 6.24 1.81
C PRO A 195 -29.76 6.43 0.32
N GLU A 196 -30.07 5.44 -0.52
CA GLU A 196 -29.69 5.43 -1.94
C GLU A 196 -30.16 6.70 -2.71
N SER A 197 -31.33 7.24 -2.36
CA SER A 197 -31.87 8.50 -2.90
C SER A 197 -31.02 9.73 -2.60
N GLU A 198 -30.33 9.75 -1.45
CA GLU A 198 -29.58 10.89 -0.93
C GLU A 198 -28.10 10.86 -1.33
N GLN A 199 -27.58 9.72 -1.79
CA GLN A 199 -26.16 9.60 -2.13
C GLN A 199 -25.75 10.55 -3.26
N GLY A 200 -26.63 10.80 -4.23
CA GLY A 200 -26.38 11.70 -5.35
C GLY A 200 -26.32 13.17 -4.92
N SER A 201 -27.29 13.64 -4.13
CA SER A 201 -27.34 15.01 -3.62
C SER A 201 -26.18 15.28 -2.65
N ALA A 202 -25.89 14.35 -1.74
CA ALA A 202 -24.75 14.44 -0.81
C ALA A 202 -23.40 14.49 -1.54
N PHE A 203 -23.22 13.68 -2.59
CA PHE A 203 -22.03 13.72 -3.44
C PHE A 203 -21.87 15.06 -4.16
N ASP A 204 -22.95 15.60 -4.72
CA ASP A 204 -22.93 16.85 -5.47
C ASP A 204 -22.63 18.07 -4.58
N SER A 205 -23.20 18.11 -3.37
CA SER A 205 -22.87 19.13 -2.36
C SER A 205 -21.41 19.04 -1.91
N MET A 206 -20.92 17.83 -1.64
CA MET A 206 -19.51 17.58 -1.24
C MET A 206 -18.53 17.97 -2.36
N LEU A 207 -18.85 17.65 -3.61
CA LEU A 207 -18.06 18.01 -4.79
C LEU A 207 -18.03 19.53 -5.04
N THR A 208 -19.15 20.21 -4.76
CA THR A 208 -19.25 21.67 -4.83
C THR A 208 -18.39 22.33 -3.76
N GLN A 209 -18.50 21.92 -2.50
CA GLN A 209 -17.66 22.46 -1.42
C GLN A 209 -16.17 22.11 -1.58
N THR A 210 -15.85 20.95 -2.16
CA THR A 210 -14.48 20.60 -2.53
C THR A 210 -13.94 21.60 -3.55
N HIS A 211 -14.73 21.97 -4.57
CA HIS A 211 -14.32 22.97 -5.58
C HIS A 211 -14.06 24.37 -5.00
N GLU A 212 -14.70 24.74 -3.89
CA GLU A 212 -14.42 26.02 -3.20
C GLU A 212 -13.03 26.09 -2.54
N LEU A 213 -12.34 24.95 -2.36
CA LEU A 213 -10.97 24.91 -1.83
C LEU A 213 -9.93 25.37 -2.87
N PRO A 214 -8.74 25.85 -2.43
CA PRO A 214 -7.59 26.02 -3.31
C PRO A 214 -7.11 24.67 -3.88
N PRO A 215 -6.52 24.62 -5.09
CA PRO A 215 -6.17 23.37 -5.78
C PRO A 215 -5.35 22.37 -4.96
N GLU A 216 -4.44 22.84 -4.11
CA GLU A 216 -3.60 22.03 -3.23
C GLU A 216 -4.44 21.27 -2.20
N ALA A 217 -5.43 21.92 -1.61
CA ALA A 217 -6.31 21.35 -0.57
C ALA A 217 -7.42 20.46 -1.16
N ARG A 218 -7.71 20.57 -2.46
CA ARG A 218 -8.71 19.73 -3.15
C ARG A 218 -8.31 18.26 -3.29
N LEU A 219 -7.02 17.94 -3.21
CA LEU A 219 -6.48 16.61 -3.57
C LEU A 219 -7.13 15.47 -2.79
N ILE A 220 -7.04 15.49 -1.46
CA ILE A 220 -7.54 14.40 -0.61
C ILE A 220 -9.07 14.25 -0.73
N PRO A 221 -9.90 15.32 -0.61
CA PRO A 221 -11.34 15.21 -0.83
C PRO A 221 -11.70 14.67 -2.22
N SER A 222 -11.01 15.12 -3.27
CA SER A 222 -11.23 14.64 -4.64
C SER A 222 -10.90 13.15 -4.80
N ALA A 223 -9.82 12.66 -4.18
CA ALA A 223 -9.45 11.26 -4.20
C ALA A 223 -10.44 10.38 -3.42
N ARG A 224 -11.03 10.90 -2.33
CA ARG A 224 -12.11 10.22 -1.58
C ARG A 224 -13.40 10.20 -2.40
N LEU A 225 -13.81 11.30 -3.03
CA LEU A 225 -14.97 11.35 -3.92
C LEU A 225 -14.79 10.40 -5.13
N ALA A 226 -13.60 10.36 -5.73
CA ALA A 226 -13.27 9.41 -6.79
C ALA A 226 -13.49 7.94 -6.40
N TYR A 227 -13.21 7.59 -5.13
CA TYR A 227 -13.45 6.27 -4.56
C TYR A 227 -14.94 6.01 -4.22
N VAL A 228 -15.73 7.05 -3.99
CA VAL A 228 -17.18 6.96 -3.70
C VAL A 228 -17.99 6.64 -4.94
N ILE A 229 -17.60 7.11 -6.13
CA ILE A 229 -18.31 6.88 -7.41
C ILE A 229 -18.73 5.41 -7.59
N ARG A 230 -17.84 4.47 -7.24
CA ARG A 230 -18.05 3.03 -7.37
C ARG A 230 -19.13 2.44 -6.44
N ARG A 231 -19.67 3.25 -5.52
CA ARG A 231 -20.73 2.92 -4.56
C ARG A 231 -22.04 3.65 -4.83
N LEU A 232 -22.04 4.71 -5.64
CA LEU A 232 -23.23 5.48 -5.99
C LEU A 232 -24.28 4.64 -6.76
N PRO A 233 -25.55 5.10 -6.80
CA PRO A 233 -26.59 4.53 -7.67
C PRO A 233 -26.16 4.57 -9.13
N GLU A 234 -26.46 3.53 -9.92
CA GLU A 234 -25.92 3.37 -11.28
C GLU A 234 -26.23 4.56 -12.19
N VAL A 235 -27.46 5.07 -12.11
CA VAL A 235 -27.98 6.23 -12.87
C VAL A 235 -27.10 7.48 -12.71
N GLY A 236 -26.43 7.66 -11.56
CA GLY A 236 -25.59 8.81 -11.27
C GLY A 236 -24.08 8.62 -11.55
N ARG A 237 -23.59 7.37 -11.66
CA ARG A 237 -22.13 7.09 -11.63
C ARG A 237 -21.34 7.80 -12.72
N THR A 238 -21.84 7.79 -13.96
CA THR A 238 -21.14 8.41 -15.11
C THR A 238 -21.09 9.93 -14.98
N ALA A 239 -22.17 10.56 -14.50
CA ALA A 239 -22.22 12.01 -14.28
C ALA A 239 -21.30 12.44 -13.12
N ALA A 240 -21.28 11.68 -12.03
CA ALA A 240 -20.33 11.86 -10.93
C ALA A 240 -18.88 11.72 -11.40
N PHE A 241 -18.57 10.66 -12.16
CA PHE A 241 -17.24 10.41 -12.73
C PHE A 241 -16.75 11.54 -13.62
N LYS A 242 -17.57 12.01 -14.57
CA LYS A 242 -17.20 13.10 -15.49
C LYS A 242 -16.91 14.40 -14.74
N ARG A 243 -17.68 14.72 -13.68
CA ARG A 243 -17.48 15.95 -12.90
C ARG A 243 -16.22 15.91 -12.02
N VAL A 244 -15.93 14.79 -11.34
CA VAL A 244 -14.65 14.65 -10.61
C VAL A 244 -13.47 14.69 -11.57
N LEU A 245 -13.55 13.98 -12.71
CA LEU A 245 -12.51 13.97 -13.74
C LEU A 245 -12.28 15.34 -14.40
N GLU A 246 -13.27 16.22 -14.43
CA GLU A 246 -13.06 17.61 -14.85
C GLU A 246 -12.27 18.38 -13.78
N GLN A 247 -12.67 18.29 -12.51
CA GLN A 247 -11.96 18.94 -11.40
C GLN A 247 -10.51 18.47 -11.25
N THR A 248 -10.18 17.21 -11.55
CA THR A 248 -8.78 16.72 -11.49
C THR A 248 -7.83 17.42 -12.45
N ARG A 249 -8.33 18.09 -13.49
CA ARG A 249 -7.49 18.81 -14.48
C ARG A 249 -6.77 20.03 -13.91
N GLU A 250 -7.32 20.60 -12.85
CA GLU A 250 -6.80 21.81 -12.19
C GLU A 250 -5.85 21.49 -11.03
N LEU A 251 -5.71 20.22 -10.66
CA LEU A 251 -5.02 19.82 -9.42
C LEU A 251 -3.50 19.70 -9.63
N PRO A 252 -2.70 20.16 -8.64
CA PRO A 252 -1.26 19.93 -8.64
C PRO A 252 -1.00 18.44 -8.32
N CYS A 253 -0.24 17.75 -9.16
CA CYS A 253 0.07 16.34 -8.89
C CYS A 253 1.12 16.22 -7.77
N MET A 254 0.69 15.75 -6.59
CA MET A 254 1.48 15.70 -5.35
C MET A 254 1.67 14.27 -4.81
N GLY A 255 2.00 13.32 -5.70
CA GLY A 255 2.37 11.95 -5.31
C GLY A 255 1.21 10.96 -5.22
N ASP A 256 1.14 10.20 -4.13
CA ASP A 256 0.34 8.97 -4.03
C ASP A 256 -1.17 9.23 -3.85
N GLU A 257 -1.56 10.45 -3.44
CA GLU A 257 -2.95 10.87 -3.24
C GLU A 257 -3.63 11.40 -4.53
N GLU A 258 -3.03 11.10 -5.69
CA GLU A 258 -3.50 11.50 -7.02
C GLU A 258 -4.91 10.95 -7.35
N PRO A 259 -5.96 11.79 -7.44
CA PRO A 259 -7.35 11.35 -7.64
C PRO A 259 -7.62 10.63 -8.97
N LEU A 260 -6.75 10.78 -9.98
CA LEU A 260 -6.85 10.00 -11.21
C LEU A 260 -6.70 8.48 -10.98
N SER A 261 -5.98 8.03 -9.95
CA SER A 261 -5.84 6.60 -9.64
C SER A 261 -7.16 5.96 -9.13
N PRO A 262 -7.85 6.48 -8.09
CA PRO A 262 -9.17 5.98 -7.71
C PRO A 262 -10.24 6.21 -8.79
N LEU A 263 -10.13 7.25 -9.63
CA LEU A 263 -10.99 7.38 -10.83
C LEU A 263 -10.78 6.22 -11.80
N ALA A 264 -9.53 5.95 -12.21
CA ALA A 264 -9.19 4.81 -13.06
C ALA A 264 -9.71 3.49 -12.48
N ALA A 265 -9.57 3.29 -11.16
CA ALA A 265 -10.07 2.11 -10.47
C ALA A 265 -11.61 2.03 -10.47
N SER A 266 -12.34 3.15 -10.56
CA SER A 266 -13.82 3.19 -10.58
C SER A 266 -14.43 2.88 -11.95
N ILE A 267 -13.67 2.88 -13.06
CA ILE A 267 -14.18 2.63 -14.43
C ILE A 267 -14.98 1.32 -14.52
N HIS A 268 -14.52 0.25 -13.87
CA HIS A 268 -15.19 -1.06 -13.92
C HIS A 268 -16.60 -1.11 -13.29
N ARG A 269 -17.04 -0.04 -12.64
CA ARG A 269 -18.36 0.08 -12.00
C ARG A 269 -19.31 1.04 -12.70
N LEU A 270 -18.85 1.69 -13.78
CA LEU A 270 -19.70 2.45 -14.68
C LEU A 270 -20.56 1.49 -15.54
N PRO A 271 -21.71 1.98 -16.07
CA PRO A 271 -22.45 1.30 -17.13
C PRO A 271 -21.52 0.93 -18.29
N GLU A 272 -21.73 -0.24 -18.90
CA GLU A 272 -20.77 -0.80 -19.88
C GLU A 272 -20.49 0.15 -21.06
N ALA A 273 -21.54 0.82 -21.56
CA ALA A 273 -21.44 1.80 -22.64
C ALA A 273 -20.51 2.99 -22.34
N ASP A 274 -20.36 3.37 -21.07
CA ASP A 274 -19.53 4.52 -20.66
C ASP A 274 -18.06 4.16 -20.40
N ARG A 275 -17.74 2.88 -20.15
CA ARG A 275 -16.40 2.46 -19.67
C ARG A 275 -15.27 2.82 -20.63
N THR A 276 -15.49 2.63 -21.92
CA THR A 276 -14.50 2.93 -22.96
C THR A 276 -14.20 4.42 -23.03
N GLY A 277 -15.23 5.28 -23.01
CA GLY A 277 -15.06 6.74 -23.00
C GLY A 277 -14.38 7.23 -21.72
N ALA A 278 -14.77 6.68 -20.57
CA ALA A 278 -14.15 6.98 -19.27
C ALA A 278 -12.66 6.61 -19.23
N PHE A 279 -12.30 5.44 -19.77
CA PHE A 279 -10.92 4.98 -19.88
C PHE A 279 -10.02 5.93 -20.67
N TYR A 280 -10.43 6.29 -21.90
CA TYR A 280 -9.63 7.21 -22.72
C TYR A 280 -9.59 8.63 -22.13
N SER A 281 -10.65 9.06 -21.44
CA SER A 281 -10.69 10.37 -20.77
C SER A 281 -9.69 10.47 -19.60
N VAL A 282 -9.49 9.39 -18.84
CA VAL A 282 -8.44 9.33 -17.81
C VAL A 282 -7.06 9.22 -18.45
N LEU A 283 -6.89 8.36 -19.45
CA LEU A 283 -5.62 8.16 -20.15
C LEU A 283 -5.08 9.48 -20.74
N ALA A 284 -5.96 10.31 -21.30
CA ALA A 284 -5.61 11.64 -21.84
C ALA A 284 -5.08 12.61 -20.77
N GLN A 285 -5.45 12.46 -19.49
CA GLN A 285 -4.90 13.29 -18.40
C GLN A 285 -3.53 12.78 -17.91
N ILE A 286 -3.25 11.47 -18.00
CA ILE A 286 -1.96 10.89 -17.56
C ILE A 286 -0.77 11.52 -18.27
N VAL A 287 -0.92 11.95 -19.53
CA VAL A 287 0.14 12.62 -20.31
C VAL A 287 0.62 13.93 -19.64
N LYS A 288 -0.21 14.56 -18.81
CA LYS A 288 0.12 15.78 -18.06
C LYS A 288 0.76 15.50 -16.70
N LEU A 289 0.76 14.25 -16.22
CA LEU A 289 1.26 13.91 -14.89
C LEU A 289 2.79 13.84 -14.84
N PRO A 290 3.41 14.21 -13.70
CA PRO A 290 4.83 13.98 -13.47
C PRO A 290 5.12 12.47 -13.45
N ARG A 291 6.30 12.10 -13.94
CA ARG A 291 6.72 10.69 -14.17
C ARG A 291 6.57 9.76 -12.95
N HIS A 292 6.55 10.30 -11.73
CA HIS A 292 6.42 9.50 -10.50
C HIS A 292 4.97 9.10 -10.17
N ALA A 293 3.95 9.81 -10.66
CA ALA A 293 2.54 9.55 -10.38
C ALA A 293 1.88 8.64 -11.44
N VAL A 294 2.36 8.71 -12.69
CA VAL A 294 1.96 7.85 -13.82
C VAL A 294 1.88 6.34 -13.48
N PRO A 295 2.82 5.72 -12.72
CA PRO A 295 2.75 4.31 -12.33
C PRO A 295 1.43 3.89 -11.68
N PHE A 296 0.92 4.70 -10.75
CA PHE A 296 -0.26 4.37 -9.95
C PHE A 296 -1.53 4.39 -10.81
N VAL A 297 -1.70 5.45 -11.60
CA VAL A 297 -2.85 5.57 -12.50
C VAL A 297 -2.81 4.50 -13.61
N MET A 298 -1.63 4.21 -14.16
CA MET A 298 -1.46 3.15 -15.16
C MET A 298 -1.79 1.75 -14.61
N ASN A 299 -1.44 1.44 -13.35
CA ASN A 299 -1.81 0.16 -12.74
C ASN A 299 -3.34 0.04 -12.51
N SER A 300 -3.99 1.14 -12.16
CA SER A 300 -5.45 1.21 -12.05
C SER A 300 -6.14 1.06 -13.43
N LEU A 301 -5.64 1.73 -14.48
CA LEU A 301 -6.14 1.57 -15.85
C LEU A 301 -5.92 0.15 -16.41
N LYS A 302 -4.77 -0.47 -16.15
CA LYS A 302 -4.49 -1.88 -16.50
C LYS A 302 -5.53 -2.83 -15.93
N THR A 303 -6.04 -2.53 -14.74
CA THR A 303 -7.14 -3.28 -14.12
C THR A 303 -8.47 -2.98 -14.82
N ALA A 304 -8.74 -1.71 -15.14
CA ALA A 304 -9.91 -1.28 -15.90
C ALA A 304 -10.03 -1.92 -17.30
N ILE A 305 -8.93 -2.19 -18.02
CA ILE A 305 -8.94 -2.87 -19.33
C ILE A 305 -9.76 -4.17 -19.29
N THR A 306 -9.64 -4.96 -18.22
CA THR A 306 -10.38 -6.24 -18.11
C THR A 306 -11.89 -6.08 -17.97
N SER A 307 -12.38 -4.87 -17.66
CA SER A 307 -13.80 -4.53 -17.55
C SER A 307 -14.40 -3.85 -18.79
N LEU A 308 -13.57 -3.51 -19.79
CA LEU A 308 -14.02 -2.96 -21.06
C LEU A 308 -14.71 -4.04 -21.92
N PRO A 309 -15.60 -3.65 -22.85
CA PRO A 309 -16.08 -4.56 -23.89
C PRO A 309 -14.91 -5.15 -24.68
N GLU A 310 -15.02 -6.41 -25.08
CA GLU A 310 -13.91 -7.19 -25.65
C GLU A 310 -13.24 -6.51 -26.86
N ALA A 311 -14.06 -5.96 -27.77
CA ALA A 311 -13.63 -5.23 -28.96
C ALA A 311 -12.72 -4.01 -28.67
N HIS A 312 -12.72 -3.47 -27.45
CA HIS A 312 -11.90 -2.32 -27.07
C HIS A 312 -10.63 -2.68 -26.29
N ARG A 313 -10.49 -3.92 -25.80
CA ARG A 313 -9.39 -4.29 -24.87
C ARG A 313 -8.01 -4.21 -25.51
N ALA A 314 -7.89 -4.62 -26.78
CA ALA A 314 -6.64 -4.53 -27.54
C ALA A 314 -6.23 -3.06 -27.76
N ALA A 315 -7.11 -2.25 -28.36
CA ALA A 315 -6.87 -0.83 -28.61
C ALA A 315 -6.58 -0.01 -27.33
N ALA A 316 -7.26 -0.33 -26.23
CA ALA A 316 -7.01 0.27 -24.92
C ALA A 316 -5.60 -0.07 -24.37
N THR A 317 -5.15 -1.30 -24.60
CA THR A 317 -3.80 -1.76 -24.26
C THR A 317 -2.75 -1.02 -25.09
N ASP A 318 -2.94 -0.95 -26.41
CA ASP A 318 -2.02 -0.26 -27.32
C ASP A 318 -1.91 1.24 -27.00
N SER A 319 -3.04 1.88 -26.70
CA SER A 319 -3.10 3.29 -26.32
C SER A 319 -2.40 3.57 -24.99
N MET A 320 -2.47 2.65 -24.03
CA MET A 320 -1.69 2.75 -22.79
C MET A 320 -0.19 2.65 -23.05
N VAL A 321 0.26 1.76 -23.96
CA VAL A 321 1.67 1.66 -24.37
C VAL A 321 2.12 2.95 -25.07
N ASP A 322 1.30 3.52 -25.95
CA ASP A 322 1.59 4.78 -26.65
C ASP A 322 1.65 6.01 -25.73
N SER A 323 0.94 5.96 -24.58
CA SER A 323 0.86 7.07 -23.62
C SER A 323 1.98 7.06 -22.56
N LEU A 324 2.98 6.18 -22.67
CA LEU A 324 4.06 6.06 -21.69
C LEU A 324 5.07 7.23 -21.80
N PRO A 325 5.25 8.05 -20.75
CA PRO A 325 6.16 9.20 -20.82
C PRO A 325 7.61 8.76 -21.00
N GLY A 326 8.23 9.19 -22.10
CA GLY A 326 9.64 8.90 -22.40
C GLY A 326 9.88 7.56 -23.11
N ALA A 327 8.84 6.82 -23.50
CA ALA A 327 8.99 5.81 -24.54
C ALA A 327 9.19 6.52 -25.88
N ASP A 328 10.38 6.40 -26.47
CA ASP A 328 10.56 6.81 -27.86
C ASP A 328 9.82 5.85 -28.79
N ARG A 329 9.60 6.25 -30.06
CA ARG A 329 8.87 5.40 -31.03
C ARG A 329 9.48 4.00 -31.16
N ALA A 330 10.79 3.84 -30.96
CA ALA A 330 11.47 2.56 -30.97
C ALA A 330 11.07 1.68 -29.78
N THR A 331 11.09 2.23 -28.56
CA THR A 331 10.64 1.58 -27.31
C THR A 331 9.17 1.20 -27.40
N THR A 332 8.30 2.11 -27.85
CA THR A 332 6.87 1.83 -28.05
C THR A 332 6.65 0.72 -29.08
N THR A 333 7.42 0.70 -30.18
CA THR A 333 7.36 -0.37 -31.19
C THR A 333 7.86 -1.72 -30.64
N ARG A 334 8.93 -1.73 -29.83
CA ARG A 334 9.44 -2.93 -29.15
C ARG A 334 8.43 -3.47 -28.15
N LEU A 335 7.82 -2.61 -27.33
CA LEU A 335 6.75 -2.99 -26.39
C LEU A 335 5.51 -3.53 -27.11
N LYS A 336 5.10 -2.94 -28.24
CA LYS A 336 4.00 -3.45 -29.08
C LYS A 336 4.33 -4.80 -29.70
N LYS A 337 5.56 -5.02 -30.21
CA LYS A 337 6.02 -6.34 -30.69
C LYS A 337 5.98 -7.38 -29.56
N LEU A 338 6.50 -7.07 -28.38
CA LEU A 338 6.44 -7.95 -27.20
C LEU A 338 4.99 -8.24 -26.77
N GLY A 339 4.08 -7.28 -26.95
CA GLY A 339 2.68 -7.42 -26.58
C GLY A 339 1.80 -8.19 -27.54
N ALA A 340 2.07 -8.10 -28.85
CA ALA A 340 1.49 -8.98 -29.84
C ALA A 340 1.82 -10.47 -29.57
N LEU A 341 2.89 -10.75 -28.82
CA LEU A 341 3.34 -12.11 -28.50
C LEU A 341 2.69 -12.70 -27.22
N SER A 342 2.04 -11.89 -26.37
CA SER A 342 0.81 -12.25 -25.64
C SER A 342 0.34 -11.14 -24.69
N SER A 343 -0.97 -11.03 -24.47
CA SER A 343 -1.53 -10.13 -23.43
C SER A 343 -1.02 -10.45 -22.02
N ASN A 344 -0.68 -11.71 -21.75
CA ASN A 344 -0.03 -12.13 -20.51
C ASN A 344 1.37 -11.52 -20.37
N LEU A 345 2.19 -11.48 -21.44
CA LEU A 345 3.53 -10.90 -21.39
C LEU A 345 3.48 -9.39 -21.14
N LEU A 346 2.52 -8.65 -21.73
CA LEU A 346 2.25 -7.26 -21.34
C LEU A 346 1.83 -7.14 -19.88
N ARG A 347 0.90 -7.99 -19.42
CA ARG A 347 0.46 -7.99 -18.03
C ARG A 347 1.63 -8.19 -17.05
N TYR A 348 2.64 -8.97 -17.45
CA TYR A 348 3.90 -9.13 -16.73
C TYR A 348 4.86 -7.95 -16.90
N THR A 349 5.21 -7.49 -18.10
CA THR A 349 6.12 -6.33 -18.30
C THR A 349 5.58 -5.04 -17.67
N PHE A 350 4.28 -4.79 -17.70
CA PHE A 350 3.64 -3.71 -16.92
C PHE A 350 3.66 -3.95 -15.40
N SER A 351 3.72 -5.20 -14.92
CA SER A 351 3.97 -5.48 -13.50
C SER A 351 5.45 -5.28 -13.15
N PHE A 352 6.32 -5.45 -14.13
CA PHE A 352 7.78 -5.53 -13.97
C PHE A 352 8.45 -4.18 -13.94
N LEU A 353 8.03 -3.27 -14.83
CA LEU A 353 8.57 -1.92 -14.97
C LEU A 353 8.13 -0.98 -13.84
N TRP A 354 7.07 -1.32 -13.09
CA TRP A 354 6.44 -0.42 -12.12
C TRP A 354 6.31 -0.94 -10.68
N ASP A 355 6.30 -2.24 -10.43
CA ASP A 355 6.27 -2.77 -9.05
C ASP A 355 7.70 -2.87 -8.47
N LYS A 356 7.97 -2.10 -7.42
CA LYS A 356 9.28 -2.07 -6.75
C LYS A 356 9.49 -3.20 -5.74
N GLU A 357 8.43 -3.86 -5.27
CA GLU A 357 8.48 -4.60 -3.99
C GLU A 357 7.88 -6.01 -3.99
N THR A 358 7.02 -6.44 -4.93
CA THR A 358 6.57 -7.85 -4.91
C THR A 358 7.71 -8.83 -5.25
N PRO A 359 8.03 -9.81 -4.37
CA PRO A 359 8.92 -10.91 -4.73
C PRO A 359 8.17 -11.98 -5.53
N LEU A 360 8.83 -12.52 -6.57
CA LEU A 360 8.30 -13.63 -7.37
C LEU A 360 8.40 -14.95 -6.57
N GLN A 361 7.32 -15.27 -5.83
CA GLN A 361 7.13 -16.58 -5.22
C GLN A 361 7.14 -17.70 -6.28
N GLU A 362 7.85 -18.81 -5.99
CA GLU A 362 8.38 -19.78 -6.97
C GLU A 362 7.32 -20.38 -7.92
N ILE A 363 6.07 -20.51 -7.47
CA ILE A 363 4.96 -21.12 -8.22
C ILE A 363 4.64 -20.36 -9.52
N LYS A 364 4.99 -19.07 -9.64
CA LYS A 364 4.80 -18.29 -10.88
C LYS A 364 5.90 -18.54 -11.92
N ASN A 365 7.13 -18.81 -11.51
CA ASN A 365 8.29 -18.90 -12.42
C ASN A 365 8.16 -20.06 -13.42
N LYS A 366 7.63 -21.22 -13.00
CA LYS A 366 7.48 -22.39 -13.91
C LYS A 366 6.54 -22.10 -15.07
N LYS A 367 5.37 -21.48 -14.82
CA LYS A 367 4.42 -21.10 -15.88
C LYS A 367 4.96 -20.00 -16.79
N ILE A 368 5.68 -19.02 -16.24
CA ILE A 368 6.28 -17.93 -17.01
C ILE A 368 7.41 -18.47 -17.90
N SER A 369 8.35 -19.26 -17.36
CA SER A 369 9.42 -19.90 -18.13
C SER A 369 8.85 -20.84 -19.20
N THR A 370 7.82 -21.63 -18.89
CA THR A 370 7.16 -22.48 -19.91
C THR A 370 6.53 -21.64 -21.02
N ALA A 371 5.81 -20.56 -20.71
CA ALA A 371 5.22 -19.68 -21.72
C ALA A 371 6.28 -18.95 -22.56
N PHE A 372 7.35 -18.48 -21.93
CA PHE A 372 8.48 -17.82 -22.57
C PHE A 372 9.17 -18.78 -23.57
N ASN A 373 9.52 -19.99 -23.12
CA ASN A 373 10.15 -21.01 -23.96
C ASN A 373 9.22 -21.51 -25.08
N GLN A 374 7.90 -21.62 -24.83
CA GLN A 374 6.92 -22.04 -25.84
C GLN A 374 6.66 -20.96 -26.91
N SER A 375 6.70 -19.68 -26.54
CA SER A 375 6.40 -18.57 -27.44
C SER A 375 7.52 -18.23 -28.44
N ARG A 376 8.69 -18.91 -28.37
CA ARG A 376 9.88 -18.62 -29.19
C ARG A 376 10.25 -17.13 -29.19
N LEU A 377 10.11 -16.46 -28.04
CA LEU A 377 10.51 -15.07 -27.85
C LEU A 377 12.04 -14.92 -28.03
N SER A 378 12.48 -14.53 -29.23
CA SER A 378 13.85 -14.08 -29.45
C SER A 378 14.03 -12.72 -28.80
N VAL A 379 14.40 -12.69 -27.51
CA VAL A 379 14.82 -11.45 -26.87
C VAL A 379 16.19 -11.08 -27.44
N GLU A 380 16.23 -9.97 -28.17
CA GLU A 380 17.45 -9.48 -28.77
C GLU A 380 18.41 -8.93 -27.70
N LYS A 381 19.72 -9.06 -27.96
CA LYS A 381 20.80 -8.57 -27.09
C LYS A 381 20.59 -7.11 -26.66
N ASP A 382 20.15 -6.27 -27.58
CA ASP A 382 19.94 -4.83 -27.35
C ASP A 382 18.80 -4.54 -26.37
N ASP A 383 17.74 -5.37 -26.34
CA ASP A 383 16.64 -5.22 -25.38
C ASP A 383 17.12 -5.57 -23.96
N LEU A 384 17.96 -6.59 -23.82
CA LEU A 384 18.55 -6.97 -22.55
C LEU A 384 19.59 -5.94 -22.08
N LEU A 385 20.41 -5.39 -22.98
CA LEU A 385 21.32 -4.28 -22.65
C LEU A 385 20.57 -3.03 -22.19
N TYR A 386 19.46 -2.69 -22.85
CA TYR A 386 18.59 -1.58 -22.42
C TYR A 386 18.00 -1.82 -21.02
N LEU A 387 17.47 -3.03 -20.76
CA LEU A 387 16.98 -3.40 -19.43
C LEU A 387 18.10 -3.38 -18.37
N LEU A 388 19.29 -3.91 -18.66
CA LEU A 388 20.47 -3.84 -17.79
C LEU A 388 20.87 -2.39 -17.49
N GLN A 389 20.71 -1.48 -18.46
CA GLN A 389 21.13 -0.09 -18.32
C GLN A 389 20.16 0.75 -17.49
N HIS A 390 18.85 0.57 -17.68
CA HIS A 390 17.82 1.45 -17.11
C HIS A 390 16.99 0.79 -16.00
N PHE A 391 16.93 -0.55 -15.94
CA PHE A 391 16.06 -1.31 -15.04
C PHE A 391 16.81 -2.54 -14.45
N PRO A 392 17.86 -2.32 -13.61
CA PRO A 392 18.75 -3.39 -13.15
C PRO A 392 18.00 -4.55 -12.44
N LYS A 393 17.14 -4.26 -11.46
CA LYS A 393 16.37 -5.29 -10.73
C LYS A 393 15.47 -6.12 -11.64
N GLN A 394 14.97 -5.50 -12.71
CA GLN A 394 14.18 -6.14 -13.75
C GLN A 394 15.07 -7.05 -14.59
N ALA A 395 16.22 -6.57 -15.08
CA ALA A 395 17.16 -7.40 -15.84
C ALA A 395 17.61 -8.66 -15.07
N GLN A 396 17.88 -8.56 -13.77
CA GLN A 396 18.13 -9.72 -12.89
C GLN A 396 17.00 -10.76 -12.95
N ARG A 397 15.74 -10.32 -12.91
CA ARG A 397 14.57 -11.20 -12.99
C ARG A 397 14.35 -11.80 -14.39
N VAL A 398 14.74 -11.13 -15.47
CA VAL A 398 14.74 -11.72 -16.83
C VAL A 398 15.84 -12.76 -16.94
N LEU A 399 17.06 -12.44 -16.50
CA LEU A 399 18.19 -13.38 -16.45
C LEU A 399 17.82 -14.65 -15.68
N ALA A 400 17.09 -14.53 -14.56
CA ALA A 400 16.60 -15.65 -13.77
C ALA A 400 15.58 -16.57 -14.49
N LEU A 401 15.02 -16.16 -15.63
CA LEU A 401 14.14 -16.99 -16.47
C LEU A 401 14.88 -17.73 -17.59
N PHE A 402 16.11 -17.31 -17.92
CA PHE A 402 16.95 -18.00 -18.90
C PHE A 402 17.48 -19.32 -18.33
N GLY A 403 17.39 -20.36 -19.15
CA GLY A 403 17.93 -21.69 -18.89
C GLY A 403 19.23 -21.93 -19.63
N SER A 404 19.50 -23.20 -19.94
CA SER A 404 20.69 -23.59 -20.72
C SER A 404 20.55 -23.36 -22.23
N ALA A 405 19.37 -22.99 -22.74
CA ALA A 405 19.17 -22.72 -24.16
C ALA A 405 19.64 -21.30 -24.57
N GLU A 406 19.62 -20.34 -23.64
CA GLU A 406 19.91 -18.92 -23.90
C GLU A 406 21.35 -18.52 -23.50
N ILE A 407 22.24 -19.49 -23.27
CA ILE A 407 23.63 -19.29 -22.81
C ILE A 407 24.42 -18.29 -23.69
N HIS A 408 24.15 -18.26 -25.00
CA HIS A 408 24.77 -17.29 -25.90
C HIS A 408 24.48 -15.84 -25.48
N LEU A 409 23.21 -15.52 -25.19
CA LEU A 409 22.80 -14.18 -24.75
C LEU A 409 23.41 -13.85 -23.38
N VAL A 410 23.45 -14.81 -22.46
CA VAL A 410 24.10 -14.62 -21.14
C VAL A 410 25.58 -14.25 -21.30
N ASN A 411 26.30 -14.94 -22.19
CA ASN A 411 27.69 -14.62 -22.53
C ASN A 411 27.84 -13.24 -23.15
N GLU A 412 27.03 -12.92 -24.16
CA GLU A 412 27.10 -11.63 -24.84
C GLU A 412 26.81 -10.45 -23.90
N LEU A 413 25.87 -10.61 -22.97
CA LEU A 413 25.53 -9.58 -21.98
C LEU A 413 26.62 -9.42 -20.92
N ALA A 414 27.20 -10.53 -20.46
CA ALA A 414 28.33 -10.51 -19.54
C ALA A 414 29.55 -9.81 -20.16
N SER A 415 29.89 -10.07 -21.43
CA SER A 415 30.98 -9.37 -22.12
C SER A 415 30.65 -7.92 -22.48
N ALA A 416 29.39 -7.58 -22.79
CA ALA A 416 29.00 -6.22 -23.17
C ALA A 416 28.77 -5.27 -21.97
N ALA A 417 28.38 -5.79 -20.80
CA ALA A 417 28.13 -5.00 -19.59
C ALA A 417 28.65 -5.67 -18.29
N PRO A 418 29.95 -6.05 -18.22
CA PRO A 418 30.47 -6.95 -17.19
C PRO A 418 30.30 -6.46 -15.76
N TYR A 419 30.48 -5.15 -15.53
CA TYR A 419 30.26 -4.53 -14.21
C TYR A 419 28.81 -4.74 -13.72
N LYS A 420 27.84 -4.43 -14.59
CA LYS A 420 26.40 -4.51 -14.25
C LYS A 420 25.97 -5.97 -14.11
N PHE A 421 26.44 -6.85 -14.99
CA PHE A 421 26.13 -8.28 -14.90
C PHE A 421 26.56 -8.86 -13.54
N GLY A 422 27.76 -8.54 -13.07
CA GLY A 422 28.26 -8.97 -11.76
C GLY A 422 27.44 -8.45 -10.57
N GLU A 423 26.92 -7.22 -10.62
CA GLU A 423 26.03 -6.69 -9.58
C GLU A 423 24.64 -7.36 -9.58
N LEU A 424 24.23 -7.96 -10.70
CA LEU A 424 22.86 -8.42 -10.93
C LEU A 424 22.63 -9.90 -10.68
N THR A 425 23.65 -10.75 -10.64
CA THR A 425 23.46 -12.16 -10.32
C THR A 425 24.59 -12.71 -9.48
N THR A 426 24.24 -13.26 -8.32
CA THR A 426 25.10 -14.13 -7.50
C THR A 426 24.74 -15.60 -7.66
N ASN A 427 23.90 -15.94 -8.65
CA ASN A 427 23.51 -17.33 -8.91
C ASN A 427 24.60 -18.01 -9.74
N HIS A 428 25.40 -18.84 -9.06
CA HIS A 428 26.51 -19.64 -9.59
C HIS A 428 26.19 -20.34 -10.91
N LYS A 429 24.95 -20.81 -11.09
CA LYS A 429 24.52 -21.55 -12.29
C LYS A 429 24.72 -20.77 -13.59
N TYR A 430 24.69 -19.43 -13.58
CA TYR A 430 24.98 -18.64 -14.78
C TYR A 430 26.48 -18.63 -15.10
N TYR A 431 27.33 -18.50 -14.09
CA TYR A 431 28.79 -18.45 -14.28
C TYR A 431 29.37 -19.79 -14.74
N GLU A 432 28.79 -20.91 -14.32
CA GLU A 432 29.13 -22.23 -14.86
C GLU A 432 28.82 -22.37 -16.36
N LEU A 433 27.64 -21.91 -16.76
CA LEU A 433 27.16 -21.99 -18.14
C LEU A 433 27.84 -20.98 -19.08
N MET A 434 28.40 -19.90 -18.56
CA MET A 434 29.16 -18.90 -19.33
C MET A 434 30.49 -19.45 -19.86
N SER A 435 31.09 -18.79 -20.85
CA SER A 435 32.46 -19.04 -21.29
C SER A 435 33.46 -18.53 -20.25
N ALA A 436 34.65 -19.13 -20.18
CA ALA A 436 35.70 -18.67 -19.25
C ALA A 436 36.07 -17.20 -19.49
N GLN A 437 36.07 -16.75 -20.76
CA GLN A 437 36.29 -15.35 -21.13
C GLN A 437 35.22 -14.42 -20.54
N ALA A 438 33.93 -14.73 -20.71
CA ALA A 438 32.85 -13.89 -20.21
C ALA A 438 32.84 -13.83 -18.66
N VAL A 439 33.17 -14.92 -17.98
CA VAL A 439 33.35 -14.93 -16.51
C VAL A 439 34.56 -14.08 -16.12
N ALA A 440 35.69 -14.22 -16.81
CA ALA A 440 36.88 -13.41 -16.57
C ALA A 440 36.62 -11.91 -16.74
N ASP A 441 35.84 -11.52 -17.75
CA ASP A 441 35.49 -10.11 -18.01
C ASP A 441 34.59 -9.53 -16.90
N VAL A 442 33.62 -10.31 -16.40
CA VAL A 442 32.83 -9.94 -15.20
C VAL A 442 33.73 -9.85 -13.96
N VAL A 443 34.64 -10.81 -13.73
CA VAL A 443 35.56 -10.81 -12.57
C VAL A 443 36.52 -9.63 -12.59
N LYS A 444 36.99 -9.19 -13.77
CA LYS A 444 37.80 -7.96 -13.95
C LYS A 444 37.00 -6.72 -13.54
N ALA A 445 35.75 -6.60 -13.98
CA ALA A 445 34.93 -5.41 -13.80
C ALA A 445 34.22 -5.30 -12.43
N ALA A 446 33.86 -6.43 -11.81
CA ALA A 446 33.02 -6.45 -10.61
C ALA A 446 33.67 -5.77 -9.38
N ARG A 447 32.93 -5.62 -8.27
CA ARG A 447 33.54 -5.28 -6.98
C ARG A 447 34.25 -6.50 -6.39
N VAL A 448 35.30 -6.29 -5.58
CA VAL A 448 36.13 -7.39 -5.03
C VAL A 448 35.29 -8.47 -4.33
N GLN A 449 34.37 -8.09 -3.44
CA GLN A 449 33.50 -9.04 -2.74
C GLN A 449 32.60 -9.85 -3.69
N THR A 450 32.17 -9.25 -4.80
CA THR A 450 31.38 -9.92 -5.84
C THR A 450 32.26 -10.90 -6.63
N ALA A 451 33.45 -10.46 -7.05
CA ALA A 451 34.40 -11.30 -7.78
C ALA A 451 34.84 -12.53 -6.97
N VAL A 452 35.10 -12.38 -5.66
CA VAL A 452 35.34 -13.49 -4.73
C VAL A 452 34.18 -14.48 -4.76
N LYS A 453 32.94 -14.01 -4.53
CA LYS A 453 31.75 -14.88 -4.52
C LYS A 453 31.51 -15.61 -5.84
N ILE A 454 31.81 -14.97 -6.98
CA ILE A 454 31.72 -15.63 -8.30
C ILE A 454 32.72 -16.79 -8.34
N LEU A 455 34.00 -16.50 -8.07
CA LEU A 455 35.09 -17.48 -8.16
C LEU A 455 34.99 -18.63 -7.14
N GLU A 456 34.47 -18.37 -5.93
CA GLU A 456 34.18 -19.42 -4.92
C GLU A 456 33.12 -20.42 -5.37
N THR A 457 32.28 -20.06 -6.34
CA THR A 457 31.20 -20.91 -6.83
C THR A 457 31.51 -21.64 -8.13
N LEU A 458 32.71 -21.47 -8.68
CA LEU A 458 33.11 -22.13 -9.93
C LEU A 458 33.62 -23.56 -9.72
N GLU A 459 33.27 -24.47 -10.62
CA GLU A 459 33.90 -25.79 -10.72
C GLU A 459 35.40 -25.66 -10.98
N GLN A 460 36.20 -26.54 -10.37
CA GLN A 460 37.68 -26.44 -10.38
C GLN A 460 38.29 -26.31 -11.79
N LYS A 461 37.73 -27.01 -12.78
CA LYS A 461 38.16 -26.91 -14.18
C LYS A 461 37.90 -25.50 -14.74
N LYS A 462 36.66 -25.01 -14.56
CA LYS A 462 36.23 -23.70 -15.04
C LYS A 462 36.98 -22.56 -14.36
N LEU A 463 37.23 -22.71 -13.07
CA LEU A 463 38.05 -21.80 -12.28
C LEU A 463 39.47 -21.68 -12.86
N ALA A 464 40.13 -22.80 -13.20
CA ALA A 464 41.46 -22.77 -13.81
C ALA A 464 41.46 -21.99 -15.14
N ASP A 465 40.50 -22.29 -16.03
CA ASP A 465 40.34 -21.58 -17.32
C ASP A 465 40.13 -20.06 -17.12
N VAL A 466 39.36 -19.66 -16.09
CA VAL A 466 39.13 -18.24 -15.74
C VAL A 466 40.38 -17.58 -15.13
N MET A 467 41.16 -18.32 -14.34
CA MET A 467 42.39 -17.82 -13.72
C MET A 467 43.48 -17.47 -14.73
N GLU A 468 43.58 -18.18 -15.85
CA GLU A 468 44.51 -17.83 -16.93
C GLU A 468 44.12 -16.53 -17.67
N LEU A 469 42.84 -16.12 -17.59
CA LEU A 469 42.27 -14.98 -18.34
C LEU A 469 42.12 -13.70 -17.50
N VAL A 470 42.37 -13.76 -16.19
CA VAL A 470 42.25 -12.62 -15.25
C VAL A 470 43.64 -12.12 -14.84
N PRO A 471 43.95 -10.81 -14.97
CA PRO A 471 45.29 -10.29 -14.68
C PRO A 471 45.79 -10.59 -13.24
N PRO A 472 47.09 -10.87 -13.04
CA PRO A 472 47.65 -11.17 -11.73
C PRO A 472 47.38 -10.11 -10.65
N GLU A 473 47.41 -8.84 -11.03
CA GLU A 473 47.16 -7.69 -10.16
C GLU A 473 45.74 -7.73 -9.60
N ARG A 474 44.80 -8.29 -10.38
CA ARG A 474 43.42 -8.48 -9.94
C ARG A 474 43.36 -9.56 -8.87
N PHE A 475 43.99 -10.71 -9.07
CA PHE A 475 44.06 -11.75 -8.03
C PHE A 475 44.76 -11.27 -6.76
N HIS A 476 45.81 -10.45 -6.90
CA HIS A 476 46.45 -9.81 -5.75
C HIS A 476 45.45 -9.01 -4.90
N ALA A 477 44.60 -8.19 -5.53
CA ALA A 477 43.57 -7.43 -4.83
C ALA A 477 42.47 -8.33 -4.21
N LEU A 478 42.11 -9.45 -4.85
CA LEU A 478 41.12 -10.40 -4.30
C LEU A 478 41.69 -11.16 -3.09
N PHE A 479 42.93 -11.63 -3.18
CA PHE A 479 43.59 -12.41 -2.13
C PHE A 479 43.94 -11.58 -0.90
N TYR A 480 44.39 -10.33 -1.10
CA TYR A 480 44.68 -9.41 -0.01
C TYR A 480 43.44 -9.10 0.86
N LEU A 481 42.24 -9.17 0.28
CA LEU A 481 40.97 -8.87 0.97
C LEU A 481 40.23 -10.10 1.49
N ASN A 482 40.67 -11.31 1.15
CA ASN A 482 40.12 -12.56 1.69
C ASN A 482 41.17 -13.69 1.64
N GLU A 483 41.89 -13.86 2.74
CA GLU A 483 42.95 -14.88 2.89
C GLU A 483 42.40 -16.32 2.79
N ARG A 484 41.19 -16.56 3.28
CA ARG A 484 40.51 -17.86 3.20
C ARG A 484 40.16 -18.23 1.77
N PHE A 485 39.70 -17.25 0.98
CA PHE A 485 39.48 -17.41 -0.45
C PHE A 485 40.79 -17.76 -1.17
N ALA A 486 41.88 -17.04 -0.90
CA ALA A 486 43.18 -17.35 -1.48
C ALA A 486 43.60 -18.80 -1.20
N ALA A 487 43.52 -19.24 0.07
CA ALA A 487 43.84 -20.61 0.47
C ALA A 487 42.95 -21.66 -0.25
N ASN A 488 41.63 -21.42 -0.35
CA ASN A 488 40.70 -22.33 -1.02
C ASN A 488 40.98 -22.48 -2.52
N ILE A 489 41.21 -21.37 -3.22
CA ILE A 489 41.49 -21.34 -4.66
C ILE A 489 42.81 -22.04 -4.95
N LEU A 490 43.86 -21.71 -4.19
CA LEU A 490 45.19 -22.28 -4.37
C LEU A 490 45.22 -23.76 -3.97
N GLY A 491 44.45 -24.16 -2.96
CA GLY A 491 44.21 -25.56 -2.60
C GLY A 491 43.52 -26.36 -3.73
N SER A 492 42.68 -25.71 -4.54
CA SER A 492 41.93 -26.33 -5.64
C SER A 492 42.70 -26.44 -6.96
N VAL A 493 43.76 -25.64 -7.15
CA VAL A 493 44.63 -25.71 -8.34
C VAL A 493 45.65 -26.85 -8.19
N LYS A 494 45.94 -27.57 -9.28
CA LYS A 494 46.98 -28.63 -9.33
C LYS A 494 48.36 -28.07 -8.96
N ILE A 495 49.19 -28.85 -8.28
CA ILE A 495 50.52 -28.43 -7.81
C ILE A 495 51.40 -27.88 -8.95
N SER A 496 51.37 -28.53 -10.13
CA SER A 496 52.04 -28.10 -11.37
C SER A 496 51.68 -26.68 -11.81
N ASP A 497 50.46 -26.24 -11.52
CA ASP A 497 49.89 -24.97 -11.98
C ASP A 497 49.90 -23.93 -10.85
N ARG A 498 49.93 -24.37 -9.58
CA ARG A 498 50.25 -23.51 -8.42
C ARG A 498 51.59 -22.81 -8.61
N GLU A 499 52.64 -23.50 -9.05
CA GLU A 499 53.94 -22.85 -9.26
C GLU A 499 53.91 -21.79 -10.38
N LYS A 500 53.22 -22.07 -11.49
CA LYS A 500 53.03 -21.09 -12.58
C LYS A 500 52.32 -19.85 -12.03
N PHE A 501 51.30 -20.06 -11.22
CA PHE A 501 50.50 -19.00 -10.64
C PHE A 501 51.28 -18.20 -9.56
N LEU A 502 52.04 -18.86 -8.68
CA LEU A 502 52.91 -18.21 -7.69
C LEU A 502 54.00 -17.32 -8.32
N LYS A 503 54.44 -17.64 -9.56
CA LYS A 503 55.38 -16.79 -10.33
C LYS A 503 54.75 -15.48 -10.83
N LEU A 504 53.42 -15.36 -10.83
CA LEU A 504 52.70 -14.13 -11.22
C LEU A 504 52.57 -13.13 -10.07
N PHE A 505 52.97 -13.49 -8.84
CA PHE A 505 52.89 -12.62 -7.66
C PHE A 505 54.25 -12.03 -7.29
N SER A 506 54.23 -10.82 -6.70
CA SER A 506 55.41 -10.23 -6.10
C SER A 506 56.00 -11.13 -5.01
N SER A 507 57.31 -11.01 -4.74
CA SER A 507 58.00 -11.81 -3.72
C SER A 507 57.41 -11.65 -2.30
N GLY A 508 56.76 -10.51 -2.00
CA GLY A 508 56.04 -10.29 -0.74
C GLY A 508 54.73 -11.06 -0.68
N SER A 509 53.88 -10.92 -1.70
CA SER A 509 52.57 -11.59 -1.78
C SER A 509 52.74 -13.11 -1.89
N ARG A 510 53.75 -13.57 -2.63
CA ARG A 510 54.12 -14.98 -2.73
C ARG A 510 54.45 -15.60 -1.37
N LYS A 511 55.27 -14.93 -0.55
CA LYS A 511 55.59 -15.40 0.82
C LYS A 511 54.38 -15.44 1.74
N LEU A 512 53.46 -14.48 1.62
CA LEU A 512 52.19 -14.50 2.36
C LEU A 512 51.38 -15.75 1.99
N ILE A 513 51.25 -16.01 0.69
CA ILE A 513 50.51 -17.15 0.14
C ILE A 513 51.15 -18.50 0.52
N GLU A 514 52.47 -18.64 0.40
CA GLU A 514 53.20 -19.89 0.70
C GLU A 514 53.02 -20.31 2.17
N ARG A 515 52.93 -19.35 3.10
CA ARG A 515 52.58 -19.60 4.51
C ARG A 515 51.18 -20.20 4.69
N PHE A 516 50.19 -19.79 3.88
CA PHE A 516 48.81 -20.27 3.98
C PHE A 516 48.58 -21.64 3.31
N ILE A 517 49.32 -21.97 2.25
CA ILE A 517 49.22 -23.30 1.60
C ILE A 517 49.84 -24.40 2.50
N GLY A 518 50.59 -24.04 3.54
CA GLY A 518 51.28 -25.02 4.38
C GLY A 518 52.50 -25.63 3.71
N VAL A 519 53.13 -24.92 2.76
CA VAL A 519 54.45 -25.30 2.18
C VAL A 519 55.56 -24.89 3.16
N GLY A 520 55.39 -25.24 4.44
CA GLY A 520 56.47 -25.38 5.39
C GLY A 520 56.96 -26.81 5.29
N GLY A 521 58.10 -27.02 4.64
CA GLY A 521 58.69 -28.35 4.54
C GLY A 521 58.99 -28.91 5.92
N HIS A 522 58.28 -29.99 6.28
CA HIS A 522 58.79 -30.94 7.25
C HIS A 522 59.87 -31.79 6.54
N ASP A 523 61.05 -31.21 6.35
CA ASP A 523 62.26 -32.02 6.31
C ASP A 523 62.61 -32.36 7.76
N GLN A 524 62.60 -33.65 8.08
CA GLN A 524 63.21 -34.17 9.30
C GLN A 524 64.70 -34.39 9.01
N GLY A 525 65.56 -33.61 9.68
CA GLY A 525 67.01 -33.74 9.72
C GLY A 525 67.52 -33.20 11.04
#